data_AF-A0A9E5BNH2-F1
#
_entry.id   AF-A0A9E5BNH2-F1
#
_cell.length_a   1.000
_cell.length_b   1.000
_cell.length_c   1.000
_cell.angle_alpha   90.00
_cell.angle_beta   90.00
_cell.angle_gamma   90.00
#
_symmetry.space_group_name_H-M   'P 1'
#
loop_
_entity.id
_entity.type
_entity.pdbx_description
1 polymer ?
#
loop_
_entity_poly.entity_id
_entity_poly.type
_entity_poly.pdbx_seq_one_letter_code
_entity_poly.pdbx_strand_id
1 'polypeptide(L)'
;MSSTEIILTSKNIRCTIDPQNGGRVSSLIAFGRELLITRNGEANIQKWGSYPMVPYAGRVRNGKFTFDSRHHQLEINMAPHAIHGTVLDRPFSVIDFSSNSVTMKINLGSRFAFNGSVIQKITIGDTVVEFELELSTTDVQMPGQVGWHPWFARPCRFEVDFEKMYVRDDSGIPNGQTISPPPPPYDDCFTGSRSQPRIIFDETIALTIDSDCSHWVVYDQTSHAICIEPQSGPPNGFNLEPFIVTPSAPLKKFMRFTITN
;
A
#
# COMPACT_ATOMS: atom_id res chain seq x y z
N MET A 1 27.65 -2.10 3.62
CA MET A 1 27.54 -0.69 3.16
C MET A 1 26.31 -0.12 3.83
N SER A 2 26.42 0.98 4.57
CA SER A 2 25.33 1.48 5.42
C SER A 2 24.09 1.74 4.59
N SER A 3 22.95 1.17 5.01
CA SER A 3 21.62 1.55 4.54
C SER A 3 21.39 3.00 4.92
N THR A 4 21.60 3.94 4.01
CA THR A 4 21.25 5.33 4.27
C THR A 4 19.74 5.46 4.13
N GLU A 5 19.04 5.20 5.23
CA GLU A 5 17.68 5.69 5.41
C GLU A 5 17.65 7.20 5.18
N ILE A 6 16.54 7.68 4.64
CA ILE A 6 16.29 9.11 4.43
C ILE A 6 15.35 9.58 5.51
N ILE A 7 15.66 10.71 6.15
CA ILE A 7 14.82 11.28 7.19
C ILE A 7 14.17 12.55 6.64
N LEU A 8 12.84 12.56 6.63
CA LEU A 8 12.03 13.75 6.40
C LEU A 8 11.60 14.30 7.76
N THR A 9 11.76 15.60 7.98
CA THR A 9 11.34 16.28 9.22
C THR A 9 10.48 17.51 8.97
N SER A 10 9.42 17.65 9.76
CA SER A 10 8.65 18.87 9.97
C SER A 10 8.62 19.22 11.47
N LYS A 11 7.76 20.15 11.90
CA LYS A 11 7.68 20.52 13.32
C LYS A 11 7.22 19.36 14.21
N ASN A 12 6.19 18.63 13.80
CA ASN A 12 5.59 17.57 14.62
C ASN A 12 5.73 16.17 14.04
N ILE A 13 6.15 16.04 12.78
CA ILE A 13 6.23 14.77 12.07
C ILE A 13 7.68 14.50 11.65
N ARG A 14 8.10 13.25 11.84
CA ARG A 14 9.33 12.70 11.29
C ARG A 14 9.01 11.37 10.59
N CYS A 15 9.32 11.30 9.30
CA CYS A 15 9.26 10.05 8.54
C CYS A 15 10.68 9.56 8.27
N THR A 16 10.94 8.29 8.57
CA THR A 16 12.13 7.61 8.09
C THR A 16 11.75 6.76 6.88
N ILE A 17 12.48 6.93 5.79
CA ILE A 17 12.26 6.26 4.51
C ILE A 17 13.39 5.26 4.31
N ASP A 18 13.04 4.04 3.91
CA ASP A 18 14.00 2.99 3.54
C ASP A 18 13.89 2.69 2.04
N PRO A 19 14.73 3.36 1.21
CA PRO A 19 14.78 3.10 -0.22
C PRO A 19 15.19 1.68 -0.57
N GLN A 20 15.95 0.98 0.30
CA GLN A 20 16.50 -0.33 -0.01
C GLN A 20 15.46 -1.44 0.11
N ASN A 21 14.44 -1.24 0.94
CA ASN A 21 13.40 -2.22 1.22
C ASN A 21 12.05 -1.76 0.65
N GLY A 22 11.96 -1.61 -0.68
CA GLY A 22 10.70 -1.28 -1.36
C GLY A 22 10.28 0.20 -1.30
N GLY A 23 11.20 1.11 -0.95
CA GLY A 23 10.88 2.54 -0.88
C GLY A 23 9.83 2.86 0.18
N ARG A 24 9.85 2.13 1.30
CA ARG A 24 8.82 2.24 2.35
C ARG A 24 9.10 3.38 3.31
N VAL A 25 8.07 3.83 4.01
CA VAL A 25 8.22 4.53 5.29
C VAL A 25 8.53 3.47 6.35
N SER A 26 9.75 3.46 6.87
CA SER A 26 10.20 2.52 7.91
C SER A 26 9.75 2.91 9.31
N SER A 27 9.49 4.21 9.54
CA SER A 27 9.04 4.80 10.80
C SER A 27 8.27 6.10 10.54
N LEU A 28 7.20 6.33 11.29
CA LEU A 28 6.40 7.56 11.29
C LEU A 28 6.18 8.00 12.73
N ILE A 29 6.99 8.97 13.17
CA ILE A 29 6.83 9.58 14.48
C ILE A 29 6.01 10.86 14.31
N ALA A 30 4.86 10.94 14.97
CA ALA A 30 4.03 12.15 15.00
C ALA A 30 3.76 12.55 16.45
N PHE A 31 3.96 13.82 16.78
CA PHE A 31 3.77 14.36 18.13
C PHE A 31 4.49 13.54 19.22
N GLY A 32 5.67 13.00 18.89
CA GLY A 32 6.48 12.19 19.80
C GLY A 32 6.11 10.71 19.90
N ARG A 33 5.09 10.24 19.17
CA ARG A 33 4.66 8.83 19.16
C ARG A 33 4.97 8.15 17.82
N GLU A 34 5.58 6.97 17.87
CA GLU A 34 5.68 6.09 16.69
C GLU A 34 4.31 5.49 16.36
N LEU A 35 3.89 5.65 15.10
CA LEU A 35 2.58 5.23 14.62
C LEU A 35 2.63 3.93 13.82
N LEU A 36 3.80 3.52 13.31
CA LEU A 36 3.96 2.32 12.49
C LEU A 36 4.73 1.21 13.22
N ILE A 37 4.49 -0.02 12.79
CA ILE A 37 5.39 -1.13 13.12
C ILE A 37 6.72 -0.91 12.40
N THR A 38 7.80 -0.82 13.15
CA THR A 38 9.15 -0.67 12.61
C THR A 38 9.81 -2.04 12.40
N ARG A 39 10.92 -2.06 11.67
CA ARG A 39 11.68 -3.30 11.43
C ARG A 39 12.18 -3.89 12.76
N ASN A 40 11.90 -5.16 13.00
CA ASN A 40 12.50 -5.95 14.09
C ASN A 40 13.41 -7.07 13.54
N GLY A 41 14.14 -7.76 14.42
CA GLY A 41 15.12 -8.79 14.04
C GLY A 41 14.54 -10.01 13.32
N GLU A 42 13.22 -10.20 13.34
CA GLU A 42 12.48 -11.30 12.70
C GLU A 42 11.63 -10.82 11.51
N ALA A 43 11.76 -9.55 11.10
CA ALA A 43 10.78 -8.87 10.27
C ALA A 43 10.67 -9.47 8.86
N ASN A 44 9.60 -10.23 8.64
CA ASN A 44 9.07 -10.49 7.31
C ASN A 44 8.84 -9.16 6.58
N ILE A 45 9.40 -9.01 5.39
CA ILE A 45 9.34 -7.79 4.56
C ILE A 45 7.91 -7.29 4.30
N GLN A 46 6.91 -8.16 4.43
CA GLN A 46 5.48 -7.87 4.28
C GLN A 46 4.83 -7.28 5.55
N LYS A 47 5.50 -7.24 6.71
CA LYS A 47 4.87 -7.02 8.03
C LYS A 47 5.35 -5.78 8.81
N TRP A 48 5.87 -4.75 8.14
CA TRP A 48 6.34 -3.53 8.80
C TRP A 48 6.42 -2.34 7.85
N GLY A 49 6.37 -1.15 8.44
CA GLY A 49 6.39 0.13 7.75
C GLY A 49 5.12 0.39 6.95
N SER A 50 5.23 1.30 5.99
CA SER A 50 4.22 1.54 4.95
C SER A 50 4.90 1.49 3.59
N TYR A 51 4.55 0.49 2.78
CA TYR A 51 5.18 0.23 1.49
C TYR A 51 4.17 0.29 0.33
N PRO A 52 4.61 0.66 -0.88
CA PRO A 52 3.78 0.59 -2.07
C PRO A 52 3.60 -0.86 -2.54
N MET A 53 2.40 -1.20 -2.99
CA MET A 53 2.07 -2.47 -3.63
C MET A 53 1.86 -2.26 -5.13
N VAL A 54 2.88 -2.58 -5.94
CA VAL A 54 2.91 -2.30 -7.39
C VAL A 54 3.66 -3.43 -8.12
N PRO A 55 3.18 -3.94 -9.27
CA PRO A 55 2.06 -3.48 -10.09
C PRO A 55 0.72 -4.14 -9.78
N TYR A 56 0.60 -4.83 -8.64
CA TYR A 56 -0.66 -5.35 -8.11
C TYR A 56 -0.70 -5.20 -6.60
N ALA A 57 -1.90 -5.00 -6.05
CA ALA A 57 -2.15 -4.85 -4.62
C ALA A 57 -2.93 -6.05 -4.07
N GLY A 58 -2.61 -6.46 -2.84
CA GLY A 58 -3.11 -7.71 -2.27
C GLY A 58 -2.65 -8.95 -3.05
N ARG A 59 -3.46 -10.01 -2.97
CA ARG A 59 -3.18 -11.33 -3.56
C ARG A 59 -3.47 -11.35 -5.07
N VAL A 60 -2.75 -12.16 -5.85
CA VAL A 60 -3.16 -12.63 -7.18
C VAL A 60 -3.29 -14.14 -7.12
N ARG A 61 -4.47 -14.66 -7.48
CA ARG A 61 -4.80 -16.08 -7.34
C ARG A 61 -3.81 -16.92 -8.13
N ASN A 62 -3.13 -17.81 -7.41
CA ASN A 62 -2.10 -18.71 -7.95
C ASN A 62 -0.97 -18.00 -8.71
N GLY A 63 -0.81 -16.69 -8.51
CA GLY A 63 0.06 -15.84 -9.31
C GLY A 63 -0.30 -15.82 -10.81
N LYS A 64 -1.51 -16.21 -11.19
CA LYS A 64 -1.91 -16.36 -12.59
C LYS A 64 -2.88 -15.25 -12.99
N PHE A 65 -2.66 -14.71 -14.17
CA PHE A 65 -3.62 -13.82 -14.82
C PHE A 65 -3.56 -13.97 -16.33
N THR A 66 -4.60 -13.50 -17.00
CA THR A 66 -4.65 -13.44 -18.47
C THR A 66 -4.73 -11.98 -18.90
N PHE A 67 -3.87 -11.59 -19.82
CA PHE A 67 -3.87 -10.24 -20.40
C PHE A 67 -3.60 -10.34 -21.89
N ASP A 68 -4.38 -9.62 -22.69
CA ASP A 68 -4.27 -9.65 -24.16
C ASP A 68 -4.22 -11.08 -24.74
N SER A 69 -5.12 -11.95 -24.25
CA SER A 69 -5.22 -13.37 -24.60
C SER A 69 -3.97 -14.22 -24.27
N ARG A 70 -3.02 -13.70 -23.50
CA ARG A 70 -1.82 -14.41 -23.04
C ARG A 70 -1.91 -14.73 -21.56
N HIS A 71 -1.45 -15.92 -21.20
CA HIS A 71 -1.35 -16.32 -19.80
C HIS A 71 0.00 -15.89 -19.22
N HIS A 72 -0.04 -15.32 -18.02
CA HIS A 72 1.12 -14.87 -17.29
C HIS A 72 1.19 -15.54 -15.91
N GLN A 73 2.42 -15.79 -15.45
CA GLN A 73 2.72 -16.35 -14.14
C GLN A 73 3.64 -15.39 -13.38
N LEU A 74 3.19 -14.98 -12.20
CA LEU A 74 3.93 -14.21 -11.22
C LEU A 74 4.70 -15.13 -10.28
N GLU A 75 5.75 -14.59 -9.66
CA GLU A 75 6.46 -15.24 -8.56
C GLU A 75 5.50 -15.53 -7.39
N ILE A 76 5.58 -16.74 -6.83
CA ILE A 76 4.78 -17.14 -5.67
C ILE A 76 5.57 -16.83 -4.40
N ASN A 77 5.32 -15.65 -3.84
CA ASN A 77 5.93 -15.16 -2.59
C ASN A 77 5.03 -15.31 -1.36
N MET A 78 3.82 -15.87 -1.52
CA MET A 78 2.95 -16.29 -0.42
C MET A 78 2.08 -17.47 -0.87
N ALA A 79 2.64 -18.67 -0.78
CA ALA A 79 2.05 -19.87 -1.35
C ALA A 79 0.58 -20.10 -0.93
N PRO A 80 -0.32 -20.47 -1.87
CA PRO A 80 -0.04 -20.74 -3.28
C PRO A 80 -0.14 -19.50 -4.19
N HIS A 81 -0.19 -18.28 -3.65
CA HIS A 81 -0.49 -17.04 -4.37
C HIS A 81 0.71 -16.11 -4.52
N ALA A 82 0.59 -15.15 -5.43
CA ALA A 82 1.46 -13.98 -5.44
C ALA A 82 0.82 -12.88 -4.58
N ILE A 83 1.62 -12.03 -3.94
CA ILE A 83 1.11 -10.94 -3.09
C ILE A 83 1.99 -9.68 -3.16
N HIS A 84 1.35 -8.51 -3.10
CA HIS A 84 1.97 -7.19 -2.91
C HIS A 84 2.97 -6.73 -3.97
N GLY A 85 2.73 -7.07 -5.23
CA GLY A 85 3.48 -6.51 -6.35
C GLY A 85 4.85 -7.17 -6.54
N THR A 86 5.74 -6.47 -7.25
CA THR A 86 7.10 -6.97 -7.59
C THR A 86 8.22 -6.07 -7.07
N VAL A 87 7.87 -5.03 -6.30
CA VAL A 87 8.80 -3.98 -5.83
C VAL A 87 9.00 -3.95 -4.31
N LEU A 88 8.18 -4.69 -3.55
CA LEU A 88 8.14 -4.68 -2.07
C LEU A 88 9.50 -4.85 -1.37
N ASP A 89 10.35 -5.70 -1.92
CA ASP A 89 11.63 -6.15 -1.37
C ASP A 89 12.83 -5.58 -2.14
N ARG A 90 12.61 -4.62 -3.04
CA ARG A 90 13.63 -4.15 -3.98
C ARG A 90 14.00 -2.69 -3.76
N PRO A 91 15.25 -2.31 -4.08
CA PRO A 91 15.72 -0.95 -3.88
C PRO A 91 15.11 0.00 -4.91
N PHE A 92 14.63 1.15 -4.42
CA PHE A 92 14.30 2.30 -5.24
C PHE A 92 15.50 3.24 -5.35
N SER A 93 15.66 3.88 -6.50
CA SER A 93 16.60 4.98 -6.69
C SER A 93 15.95 6.28 -6.27
N VAL A 94 16.65 7.09 -5.47
CA VAL A 94 16.20 8.43 -5.09
C VAL A 94 16.49 9.36 -6.26
N ILE A 95 15.48 10.07 -6.75
CA ILE A 95 15.59 10.97 -7.90
C ILE A 95 15.51 12.45 -7.50
N ASP A 96 14.87 12.76 -6.38
CA ASP A 96 14.82 14.10 -5.80
C ASP A 96 14.60 14.02 -4.27
N PHE A 97 15.16 14.97 -3.52
CA PHE A 97 15.12 14.97 -2.06
C PHE A 97 15.30 16.38 -1.46
N SER A 98 14.47 16.69 -0.47
CA SER A 98 14.56 17.88 0.40
C SER A 98 14.36 17.48 1.86
N SER A 99 14.44 18.43 2.80
CA SER A 99 14.19 18.16 4.23
C SER A 99 12.80 17.60 4.54
N ASN A 100 11.82 17.79 3.66
CA ASN A 100 10.43 17.39 3.88
C ASN A 100 9.80 16.63 2.72
N SER A 101 10.57 16.26 1.69
CA SER A 101 10.07 15.50 0.54
C SER A 101 11.13 14.55 0.00
N VAL A 102 10.69 13.39 -0.51
CA VAL A 102 11.52 12.51 -1.33
C VAL A 102 10.72 11.99 -2.51
N THR A 103 11.36 11.92 -3.67
CA THR A 103 10.84 11.23 -4.84
C THR A 103 11.78 10.07 -5.18
N MET A 104 11.21 8.88 -5.34
CA MET A 104 11.92 7.64 -5.60
C MET A 104 11.36 6.95 -6.84
N LYS A 105 12.22 6.23 -7.58
CA LYS A 105 11.86 5.51 -8.79
C LYS A 105 12.41 4.08 -8.81
N ILE A 106 11.65 3.15 -9.37
CA ILE A 106 12.11 1.78 -9.66
C ILE A 106 11.52 1.29 -10.99
N ASN A 107 12.27 0.44 -11.71
CA ASN A 107 11.72 -0.31 -12.85
C ASN A 107 11.12 -1.64 -12.38
N LEU A 108 9.99 -2.04 -12.94
CA LEU A 108 9.33 -3.31 -12.59
C LEU A 108 10.26 -4.52 -12.84
N GLY A 109 11.15 -4.42 -13.82
CA GLY A 109 12.18 -5.43 -14.10
C GLY A 109 11.58 -6.77 -14.52
N SER A 110 12.40 -7.82 -14.52
CA SER A 110 12.03 -9.14 -15.05
C SER A 110 11.03 -9.92 -14.19
N ARG A 111 10.73 -9.48 -12.96
CA ARG A 111 9.68 -10.08 -12.11
C ARG A 111 8.27 -9.79 -12.64
N PHE A 112 8.13 -8.90 -13.62
CA PHE A 112 6.88 -8.63 -14.32
C PHE A 112 7.09 -8.76 -15.83
N ALA A 113 6.08 -9.23 -16.55
CA ALA A 113 6.20 -9.53 -17.99
C ALA A 113 6.21 -8.28 -18.90
N PHE A 114 5.93 -7.10 -18.34
CA PHE A 114 5.77 -5.84 -19.06
C PHE A 114 6.82 -4.83 -18.63
N ASN A 115 7.23 -3.96 -19.56
CA ASN A 115 8.14 -2.87 -19.27
C ASN A 115 7.38 -1.73 -18.59
N GLY A 116 7.67 -1.52 -17.31
CA GLY A 116 7.08 -0.42 -16.56
C GLY A 116 8.01 0.13 -15.49
N SER A 117 7.66 1.30 -14.99
CA SER A 117 8.36 1.94 -13.88
C SER A 117 7.35 2.55 -12.91
N VAL A 118 7.78 2.65 -11.66
CA VAL A 118 7.02 3.21 -10.55
C VAL A 118 7.75 4.43 -10.05
N ILE A 119 7.03 5.54 -9.88
CA ILE A 119 7.47 6.69 -9.10
C ILE A 119 6.65 6.73 -7.82
N GLN A 120 7.33 6.87 -6.69
CA GLN A 120 6.71 7.17 -5.40
C GLN A 120 7.25 8.49 -4.88
N LYS A 121 6.36 9.41 -4.54
CA LYS A 121 6.70 10.67 -3.89
C LYS A 121 6.06 10.72 -2.51
N ILE A 122 6.84 11.16 -1.53
CA ILE A 122 6.39 11.32 -0.15
C ILE A 122 6.74 12.73 0.29
N THR A 123 5.75 13.51 0.72
CA THR A 123 5.91 14.87 1.23
C THR A 123 5.34 14.95 2.64
N ILE A 124 6.00 15.66 3.55
CA ILE A 124 5.49 15.90 4.91
C ILE A 124 5.30 17.38 5.19
N GLY A 125 4.22 17.67 5.91
CA GLY A 125 3.96 18.95 6.58
C GLY A 125 3.93 18.75 8.10
N ASP A 126 3.49 19.78 8.83
CA ASP A 126 3.45 19.75 10.30
C ASP A 126 2.38 18.80 10.87
N THR A 127 1.36 18.46 10.08
CA THR A 127 0.24 17.58 10.47
C THR A 127 -0.19 16.63 9.36
N VAL A 128 0.53 16.60 8.23
CA VAL A 128 0.13 15.85 7.03
C VAL A 128 1.32 15.06 6.48
N VAL A 129 1.07 13.83 6.04
CA VAL A 129 1.98 13.05 5.19
C VAL A 129 1.25 12.70 3.90
N GLU A 130 1.76 13.15 2.76
CA GLU A 130 1.20 12.87 1.43
C GLU A 130 2.06 11.86 0.69
N PHE A 131 1.40 10.89 0.08
CA PHE A 131 1.98 9.83 -0.73
C PHE A 131 1.36 9.91 -2.12
N GLU A 132 2.19 9.86 -3.15
CA GLU A 132 1.75 9.77 -4.54
C GLU A 132 2.45 8.57 -5.18
N LEU A 133 1.67 7.74 -5.89
CA LEU A 133 2.19 6.66 -6.72
C LEU A 133 1.81 6.91 -8.18
N GLU A 134 2.79 6.75 -9.07
CA GLU A 134 2.59 6.72 -10.51
C GLU A 134 3.18 5.42 -11.07
N LEU A 135 2.34 4.65 -11.76
CA LEU A 135 2.73 3.46 -12.53
C LEU A 135 2.62 3.79 -14.03
N SER A 136 3.76 3.68 -14.72
CA SER A 136 3.90 4.04 -16.14
C SER A 136 4.51 2.88 -16.92
N THR A 137 4.20 2.79 -18.22
CA THR A 137 4.73 1.76 -19.13
C THR A 137 5.34 2.37 -20.39
N THR A 138 6.30 1.64 -20.98
CA THR A 138 6.79 1.91 -22.34
C THR A 138 6.23 0.92 -23.38
N ASP A 139 5.50 -0.10 -22.94
CA ASP A 139 4.78 -1.01 -23.83
C ASP A 139 3.52 -0.33 -24.36
N VAL A 140 2.86 -0.91 -25.37
CA VAL A 140 1.59 -0.37 -25.90
C VAL A 140 0.54 -0.28 -24.79
N GLN A 141 0.46 -1.32 -23.95
CA GLN A 141 -0.39 -1.39 -22.77
C GLN A 141 0.11 -2.48 -21.82
N MET A 142 -0.20 -2.34 -20.54
CA MET A 142 -0.01 -3.38 -19.51
C MET A 142 -1.14 -3.34 -18.47
N PRO A 143 -1.44 -4.45 -17.78
CA PRO A 143 -2.31 -4.40 -16.62
C PRO A 143 -1.59 -3.74 -15.44
N GLY A 144 -2.32 -2.98 -14.63
CA GLY A 144 -1.77 -2.31 -13.46
C GLY A 144 -2.78 -2.20 -12.32
N GLN A 145 -2.27 -2.21 -11.10
CA GLN A 145 -3.00 -1.88 -9.87
C GLN A 145 -1.98 -1.38 -8.85
N VAL A 146 -2.34 -0.38 -8.07
CA VAL A 146 -1.45 0.25 -7.09
C VAL A 146 -2.14 0.39 -5.75
N GLY A 147 -1.37 0.49 -4.67
CA GLY A 147 -1.89 0.77 -3.33
C GLY A 147 -0.77 0.88 -2.31
N TRP A 148 -1.13 1.07 -1.04
CA TRP A 148 -0.19 1.14 0.08
C TRP A 148 -0.60 0.21 1.21
N HIS A 149 0.40 -0.28 1.93
CA HIS A 149 0.20 -1.20 3.04
C HIS A 149 0.81 -0.66 4.35
N PRO A 150 0.16 0.31 5.02
CA PRO A 150 0.63 0.81 6.30
C PRO A 150 0.32 -0.19 7.44
N TRP A 151 1.36 -0.60 8.16
CA TRP A 151 1.25 -1.37 9.40
C TRP A 151 1.24 -0.42 10.60
N PHE A 152 0.05 -0.07 11.09
CA PHE A 152 -0.08 0.81 12.25
C PHE A 152 0.07 0.05 13.56
N ALA A 153 0.83 0.62 14.49
CA ALA A 153 1.14 0.00 15.78
C ALA A 153 -0.04 0.10 16.77
N ARG A 154 -0.33 -1.00 17.45
CA ARG A 154 -1.22 -1.02 18.63
C ARG A 154 -0.43 -0.61 19.90
N PRO A 155 -1.10 -0.13 20.97
CA PRO A 155 -2.55 0.00 21.13
C PRO A 155 -3.14 1.16 20.31
N CYS A 156 -4.27 0.89 19.67
CA CYS A 156 -5.09 1.86 18.96
C CYS A 156 -6.52 1.31 18.76
N ARG A 157 -7.46 2.19 18.49
CA ARG A 157 -8.80 1.88 17.97
C ARG A 157 -8.91 2.43 16.55
N PHE A 158 -9.77 1.85 15.72
CA PHE A 158 -10.03 2.36 14.37
C PHE A 158 -11.53 2.57 14.14
N GLU A 159 -11.84 3.50 13.25
CA GLU A 159 -13.19 3.87 12.83
C GLU A 159 -13.23 3.76 11.30
N VAL A 160 -14.11 2.91 10.78
CA VAL A 160 -14.33 2.70 9.35
C VAL A 160 -15.83 2.56 9.07
N ASP A 161 -16.28 3.13 7.96
CA ASP A 161 -17.65 2.97 7.46
C ASP A 161 -17.61 2.75 5.95
N PHE A 162 -17.83 1.50 5.55
CA PHE A 162 -17.84 1.07 4.16
C PHE A 162 -19.23 0.55 3.79
N GLU A 163 -19.69 0.82 2.58
CA GLU A 163 -20.96 0.33 2.08
C GLU A 163 -20.94 -1.19 1.84
N LYS A 164 -19.83 -1.71 1.30
CA LYS A 164 -19.72 -3.09 0.82
C LYS A 164 -18.42 -3.75 1.26
N MET A 165 -18.48 -5.04 1.52
CA MET A 165 -17.36 -5.95 1.74
C MET A 165 -17.39 -7.06 0.68
N TYR A 166 -16.23 -7.40 0.11
CA TYR A 166 -16.09 -8.54 -0.79
C TYR A 166 -16.14 -9.86 -0.02
N VAL A 167 -16.90 -10.82 -0.54
CA VAL A 167 -16.91 -12.19 0.00
C VAL A 167 -15.63 -12.91 -0.44
N ARG A 168 -14.90 -13.46 0.53
CA ARG A 168 -13.75 -14.32 0.28
C ARG A 168 -14.19 -15.77 0.09
N ASP A 169 -13.49 -16.49 -0.78
CA ASP A 169 -13.60 -17.94 -0.86
C ASP A 169 -12.67 -18.65 0.14
N ASP A 170 -12.63 -19.98 0.08
CA ASP A 170 -11.80 -20.82 0.95
C ASP A 170 -10.29 -20.58 0.80
N SER A 171 -9.86 -19.85 -0.25
CA SER A 171 -8.47 -19.42 -0.45
C SER A 171 -8.19 -18.02 0.13
N GLY A 172 -9.18 -17.39 0.77
CA GLY A 172 -9.06 -16.05 1.33
C GLY A 172 -8.97 -14.96 0.25
N ILE A 173 -9.48 -15.22 -0.96
CA ILE A 173 -9.47 -14.27 -2.09
C ILE A 173 -10.91 -13.84 -2.42
N PRO A 174 -11.16 -12.55 -2.72
CA PRO A 174 -12.44 -12.08 -3.23
C PRO A 174 -12.95 -12.91 -4.41
N ASN A 175 -14.21 -13.36 -4.32
CA ASN A 175 -14.88 -14.12 -5.38
C ASN A 175 -15.70 -13.22 -6.33
N GLY A 176 -15.67 -11.90 -6.13
CA GLY A 176 -16.42 -10.91 -6.90
C GLY A 176 -17.80 -10.56 -6.35
N GLN A 177 -18.34 -11.33 -5.40
CA GLN A 177 -19.59 -10.99 -4.71
C GLN A 177 -19.33 -9.99 -3.58
N THR A 178 -20.32 -9.16 -3.28
CA THR A 178 -20.27 -8.19 -2.18
C THR A 178 -21.48 -8.31 -1.25
N ILE A 179 -21.27 -8.02 0.02
CA ILE A 179 -22.28 -7.98 1.08
C ILE A 179 -22.12 -6.70 1.92
N SER A 180 -23.10 -6.39 2.77
CA SER A 180 -22.90 -5.37 3.81
C SER A 180 -21.87 -5.86 4.83
N PRO A 181 -20.93 -5.00 5.28
CA PRO A 181 -19.91 -5.39 6.25
C PRO A 181 -20.51 -5.91 7.57
N PRO A 182 -20.12 -7.11 8.05
CA PRO A 182 -20.38 -7.53 9.43
C PRO A 182 -19.44 -6.78 10.40
N PRO A 183 -19.62 -6.88 11.73
CA PRO A 183 -18.65 -6.38 12.70
C PRO A 183 -17.26 -7.07 12.59
N PRO A 184 -16.17 -6.43 13.09
CA PRO A 184 -14.81 -6.98 13.09
C PRO A 184 -14.68 -8.27 13.94
N PRO A 185 -13.60 -9.06 13.79
CA PRO A 185 -12.34 -8.73 13.08
C PRO A 185 -12.40 -8.89 11.56
N TYR A 186 -11.52 -8.18 10.87
CA TYR A 186 -11.39 -8.09 9.42
C TYR A 186 -10.03 -8.61 8.92
N ASP A 187 -10.07 -9.24 7.76
CA ASP A 187 -8.96 -9.46 6.82
C ASP A 187 -9.54 -9.36 5.40
N ASP A 188 -10.28 -8.28 5.16
CA ASP A 188 -11.29 -8.22 4.11
C ASP A 188 -11.16 -6.95 3.27
N CYS A 189 -11.66 -7.02 2.04
CA CYS A 189 -11.65 -5.91 1.10
C CYS A 189 -13.02 -5.23 1.07
N PHE A 190 -13.03 -3.90 1.06
CA PHE A 190 -14.19 -3.05 1.15
C PHE A 190 -14.22 -2.01 0.02
N THR A 191 -15.41 -1.48 -0.27
CA THR A 191 -15.61 -0.35 -1.18
C THR A 191 -16.78 0.53 -0.71
N GLY A 192 -16.93 1.71 -1.32
CA GLY A 192 -17.96 2.68 -0.96
C GLY A 192 -17.76 3.28 0.42
N SER A 193 -16.56 3.82 0.69
CA SER A 193 -16.26 4.52 1.94
C SER A 193 -17.21 5.70 2.13
N ARG A 194 -17.94 5.73 3.23
CA ARG A 194 -18.88 6.81 3.58
C ARG A 194 -18.24 7.87 4.47
N SER A 195 -17.16 7.50 5.16
CA SER A 195 -16.28 8.40 5.91
C SER A 195 -14.82 8.08 5.59
N GLN A 196 -13.91 8.99 5.90
CA GLN A 196 -12.48 8.70 5.86
C GLN A 196 -12.13 7.71 6.98
N PRO A 197 -11.39 6.62 6.70
CA PRO A 197 -10.88 5.74 7.74
C PRO A 197 -10.03 6.50 8.75
N ARG A 198 -10.19 6.17 10.03
CA ARG A 198 -9.49 6.86 11.11
C ARG A 198 -8.93 5.88 12.13
N ILE A 199 -7.78 6.22 12.70
CA ILE A 199 -7.08 5.46 13.73
C ILE A 199 -6.83 6.41 14.90
N ILE A 200 -7.21 6.01 16.09
CA ILE A 200 -6.99 6.75 17.33
C ILE A 200 -6.02 5.96 18.20
N PHE A 201 -4.86 6.53 18.48
CA PHE A 201 -3.75 5.88 19.18
C PHE A 201 -3.84 6.08 20.70
N ASP A 202 -4.35 7.22 21.14
CA ASP A 202 -4.64 7.57 22.54
C ASP A 202 -5.64 8.75 22.58
N GLU A 203 -5.74 9.45 23.71
CA GLU A 203 -6.66 10.58 23.90
C GLU A 203 -6.29 11.83 23.09
N THR A 204 -5.04 11.93 22.62
CA THR A 204 -4.54 13.11 21.91
C THR A 204 -4.30 12.80 20.44
N ILE A 205 -3.62 11.69 20.13
CA ILE A 205 -3.17 11.39 18.77
C ILE A 205 -4.20 10.56 17.98
N ALA A 206 -4.64 11.11 16.86
CA ALA A 206 -5.42 10.41 15.84
C ALA A 206 -4.88 10.68 14.43
N LEU A 207 -5.09 9.71 13.54
CA LEU A 207 -4.70 9.75 12.13
C LEU A 207 -5.91 9.41 11.26
N THR A 208 -6.23 10.28 10.30
CA THR A 208 -7.25 10.05 9.28
C THR A 208 -6.58 9.77 7.94
N ILE A 209 -7.09 8.79 7.18
CA ILE A 209 -6.57 8.38 5.89
C ILE A 209 -7.52 8.86 4.78
N ASP A 210 -6.97 9.59 3.82
CA ASP A 210 -7.66 10.06 2.62
C ASP A 210 -6.99 9.48 1.37
N SER A 211 -7.76 9.11 0.34
CA SER A 211 -7.22 8.50 -0.88
C SER A 211 -8.26 8.51 -2.00
N ASP A 212 -7.80 8.60 -3.25
CA ASP A 212 -8.64 8.38 -4.44
C ASP A 212 -8.70 6.91 -4.89
N CYS A 213 -8.14 5.99 -4.11
CA CYS A 213 -8.33 4.56 -4.27
C CYS A 213 -9.80 4.17 -4.02
N SER A 214 -10.34 3.28 -4.85
CA SER A 214 -11.74 2.82 -4.76
C SER A 214 -11.94 1.66 -3.81
N HIS A 215 -10.86 0.98 -3.42
CA HIS A 215 -10.89 -0.21 -2.56
C HIS A 215 -10.04 0.00 -1.32
N TRP A 216 -10.46 -0.65 -0.24
CA TRP A 216 -9.77 -0.62 1.05
C TRP A 216 -9.62 -2.05 1.57
N VAL A 217 -8.43 -2.46 2.02
CA VAL A 217 -8.29 -3.68 2.81
C VAL A 217 -8.12 -3.30 4.27
N VAL A 218 -8.90 -3.90 5.16
CA VAL A 218 -8.72 -3.75 6.61
C VAL A 218 -8.30 -5.09 7.19
N TYR A 219 -7.16 -5.07 7.89
CA TYR A 219 -6.62 -6.21 8.60
C TYR A 219 -6.42 -5.84 10.07
N ASP A 220 -7.16 -6.47 10.99
CA ASP A 220 -7.11 -6.12 12.42
C ASP A 220 -6.91 -7.31 13.37
N GLN A 221 -6.59 -8.49 12.81
CA GLN A 221 -6.54 -9.76 13.54
C GLN A 221 -5.32 -9.93 14.46
N THR A 222 -4.32 -9.04 14.38
CA THR A 222 -3.12 -9.14 15.23
C THR A 222 -3.22 -8.29 16.49
N SER A 223 -2.58 -8.75 17.56
CA SER A 223 -2.52 -8.03 18.84
C SER A 223 -1.57 -6.83 18.82
N HIS A 224 -0.63 -6.77 17.88
CA HIS A 224 0.41 -5.74 17.83
C HIS A 224 0.17 -4.69 16.74
N ALA A 225 -0.66 -4.97 15.73
CA ALA A 225 -0.83 -4.08 14.58
C ALA A 225 -2.23 -4.15 13.95
N ILE A 226 -2.54 -3.11 13.16
CA ILE A 226 -3.64 -3.10 12.18
C ILE A 226 -3.16 -2.54 10.84
N CYS A 227 -3.87 -2.85 9.77
CA CYS A 227 -3.69 -2.23 8.45
C CYS A 227 -5.01 -1.69 7.93
N ILE A 228 -4.95 -0.49 7.34
CA ILE A 228 -6.02 0.10 6.55
C ILE A 228 -5.38 0.55 5.25
N GLU A 229 -5.62 -0.22 4.19
CA GLU A 229 -4.84 -0.19 2.96
C GLU A 229 -5.67 0.38 1.81
N PRO A 230 -5.39 1.59 1.32
CA PRO A 230 -6.00 2.06 0.08
C PRO A 230 -5.40 1.33 -1.12
N GLN A 231 -6.26 0.77 -1.98
CA GLN A 231 -5.90 0.05 -3.20
C GLN A 231 -6.75 0.52 -4.38
N SER A 232 -6.15 0.63 -5.57
CA SER A 232 -6.87 1.11 -6.76
C SER A 232 -7.94 0.12 -7.26
N GLY A 233 -7.82 -1.16 -6.89
CA GLY A 233 -8.73 -2.25 -7.22
C GLY A 233 -8.77 -3.29 -6.09
N PRO A 234 -9.60 -4.33 -6.18
CA PRO A 234 -9.67 -5.37 -5.17
C PRO A 234 -8.43 -6.30 -5.23
N PRO A 235 -8.11 -7.06 -4.18
CA PRO A 235 -7.23 -8.22 -4.32
C PRO A 235 -7.71 -9.12 -5.47
N ASN A 236 -6.76 -9.68 -6.22
CA ASN A 236 -6.96 -10.40 -7.47
C ASN A 236 -7.51 -9.53 -8.61
N GLY A 237 -7.33 -8.20 -8.51
CA GLY A 237 -7.82 -7.21 -9.47
C GLY A 237 -7.42 -7.45 -10.92
N PHE A 238 -6.24 -8.01 -11.19
CA PHE A 238 -5.86 -8.42 -12.55
C PHE A 238 -6.84 -9.39 -13.22
N ASN A 239 -7.57 -10.19 -12.44
CA ASN A 239 -8.56 -11.16 -12.93
C ASN A 239 -10.01 -10.70 -12.73
N LEU A 240 -10.25 -9.66 -11.91
CA LEU A 240 -11.60 -9.17 -11.60
C LEU A 240 -11.88 -7.83 -12.30
N GLU A 241 -10.97 -6.87 -12.16
CA GLU A 241 -11.12 -5.47 -12.57
C GLU A 241 -9.75 -4.87 -12.96
N PRO A 242 -9.11 -5.31 -14.07
CA PRO A 242 -7.77 -4.85 -14.43
C PRO A 242 -7.78 -3.39 -14.91
N PHE A 243 -6.92 -2.53 -14.35
CA PHE A 243 -6.65 -1.23 -14.99
C PHE A 243 -5.68 -1.44 -16.14
N ILE A 244 -5.92 -0.73 -17.23
CA ILE A 244 -5.03 -0.69 -18.39
C ILE A 244 -4.16 0.56 -18.27
N VAL A 245 -2.84 0.36 -18.21
CA VAL A 245 -1.85 1.43 -18.22
C VAL A 245 -1.26 1.52 -19.62
N THR A 246 -1.22 2.72 -20.20
CA THR A 246 -0.59 2.99 -21.50
C THR A 246 0.44 4.12 -21.35
N PRO A 247 1.32 4.35 -22.34
CA PRO A 247 2.29 5.46 -22.27
C PRO A 247 1.65 6.84 -22.14
N SER A 248 0.42 7.02 -22.64
CA SER A 248 -0.34 8.27 -22.54
C SER A 248 -1.29 8.34 -21.34
N ALA A 249 -1.52 7.23 -20.65
CA ALA A 249 -2.42 7.14 -19.50
C ALA A 249 -1.76 6.32 -18.36
N PRO A 250 -0.80 6.93 -17.62
CA PRO A 250 -0.23 6.31 -16.44
C PRO A 250 -1.27 6.20 -15.32
N LEU A 251 -1.19 5.15 -14.51
CA LEU A 251 -2.07 4.99 -13.34
C LEU A 251 -1.46 5.77 -12.17
N LYS A 252 -2.17 6.81 -11.72
CA LYS A 252 -1.79 7.64 -10.58
C LYS A 252 -2.77 7.48 -9.44
N LYS A 253 -2.26 7.39 -8.22
CA LYS A 253 -3.06 7.38 -6.98
C LYS A 253 -2.37 8.21 -5.91
N PHE A 254 -3.14 8.67 -4.92
CA PHE A 254 -2.61 9.26 -3.71
C PHE A 254 -3.14 8.59 -2.45
N MET A 255 -2.38 8.69 -1.37
CA MET A 255 -2.82 8.46 0.00
C MET A 255 -2.32 9.63 0.85
N ARG A 256 -3.15 10.13 1.77
CA ARG A 256 -2.80 11.20 2.68
C ARG A 256 -3.12 10.78 4.10
N PHE A 257 -2.17 10.97 5.01
CA PHE A 257 -2.41 10.91 6.44
C PHE A 257 -2.55 12.33 6.98
N THR A 258 -3.67 12.61 7.66
CA THR A 258 -3.86 13.84 8.44
C THR A 258 -3.83 13.46 9.91
N ILE A 259 -2.88 14.01 10.67
CA ILE A 259 -2.59 13.65 12.05
C ILE A 259 -2.93 14.81 12.97
N THR A 260 -3.81 14.56 13.94
CA THR A 260 -4.22 15.51 14.97
C THR A 260 -3.66 15.09 16.32
N ASN A 261 -3.40 16.07 17.18
CA ASN A 261 -3.00 15.91 18.58
C ASN A 261 -3.85 16.79 19.48
#